data_AF-A0A366XBN3-F1
#
_entry.id   AF-A0A366XBN3-F1
#
_cell.length_a   1.000
_cell.length_b   1.000
_cell.length_c   1.000
_cell.angle_alpha   90.00
_cell.angle_beta   90.00
_cell.angle_gamma   90.00
#
_symmetry.space_group_name_H-M   'P 1'
#
loop_
_entity.id
_entity.type
_entity.pdbx_description
1 polymer ?
#
loop_
_entity_poly.entity_id
_entity_poly.type
_entity_poly.pdbx_seq_one_letter_code
_entity_poly.pdbx_strand_id
1 'polypeptide(L)'
;MTDDKDNLDLLFAQARQDRHELSDDLAVRILTDAESVRLGRLKPDEPKTNSLWARLLAGFGGWQGMGGLVAASMAGVWIGFSAPAFLPDPANYIYAQDVSFVVADLSLDTSFLEDAE
;
A
#
# COMPACT_ATOMS: atom_id res chain seq x y z
N MET A 1 9.37 -23.24 -22.10
CA MET A 1 9.54 -22.76 -20.70
C MET A 1 9.94 -23.87 -19.73
N THR A 2 9.82 -25.16 -20.09
CA THR A 2 10.30 -26.30 -19.28
C THR A 2 11.82 -26.50 -19.39
N ASP A 3 12.37 -26.30 -20.59
CA ASP A 3 13.79 -26.51 -20.93
C ASP A 3 14.78 -25.69 -20.05
N ASP A 4 14.40 -24.45 -19.70
CA ASP A 4 15.23 -23.58 -18.86
C ASP A 4 15.28 -24.05 -17.39
N LYS A 5 14.18 -24.61 -16.88
CA LYS A 5 14.12 -25.18 -15.52
C LYS A 5 14.95 -26.45 -15.43
N ASP A 6 14.84 -27.31 -16.45
CA ASP A 6 15.60 -28.57 -16.52
C ASP A 6 17.11 -28.30 -16.63
N ASN A 7 17.50 -27.24 -17.35
CA ASN A 7 18.89 -26.79 -17.43
C ASN A 7 19.42 -26.26 -16.08
N LEU A 8 18.64 -25.44 -15.37
CA LEU A 8 19.01 -24.97 -14.02
C LEU A 8 19.18 -26.13 -13.03
N ASP A 9 18.30 -27.12 -13.08
CA ASP A 9 18.38 -28.30 -12.21
C ASP A 9 19.66 -29.11 -12.47
N LEU A 10 20.09 -29.23 -13.73
CA LEU A 10 21.38 -29.85 -14.08
C LEU A 10 22.57 -29.04 -13.56
N LEU A 11 22.56 -27.72 -13.72
CA LEU A 11 23.62 -26.84 -13.20
C LEU A 11 23.70 -26.91 -11.67
N PHE A 12 22.57 -26.96 -10.96
CA PHE A 12 22.55 -27.12 -9.52
C PHE A 12 23.01 -28.51 -9.07
N ALA A 13 22.67 -29.56 -9.82
CA ALA A 13 23.16 -30.91 -9.55
C ALA A 13 24.70 -30.97 -9.64
N GLN A 14 25.28 -30.36 -10.67
CA GLN A 14 26.72 -30.25 -10.84
C GLN A 14 27.38 -29.45 -9.71
N ALA A 15 26.82 -28.29 -9.34
CA ALA A 15 27.34 -27.47 -8.25
C ALA A 15 27.29 -28.15 -6.88
N ARG A 16 26.33 -29.07 -6.64
CA ARG A 16 26.29 -29.88 -5.41
C ARG A 16 27.39 -30.93 -5.36
N GLN A 17 27.77 -31.49 -6.51
CA GLN A 17 28.87 -32.47 -6.59
C GLN A 17 30.23 -31.81 -6.38
N ASP A 18 30.42 -30.59 -6.89
CA ASP A 18 31.67 -29.83 -6.78
C ASP A 18 31.69 -28.87 -5.55
N ARG A 19 31.06 -29.31 -4.45
CA ARG A 19 31.00 -28.49 -3.25
C ARG A 19 32.39 -28.44 -2.60
N HIS A 20 32.99 -27.27 -2.65
CA HIS A 20 34.21 -26.97 -1.92
C HIS A 20 33.89 -26.86 -0.42
N GLU A 21 34.74 -27.46 0.42
CA GLU A 21 34.60 -27.32 1.87
C GLU A 21 34.87 -25.88 2.31
N LEU A 22 34.08 -25.40 3.28
CA LEU A 22 34.24 -24.07 3.84
C LEU A 22 35.52 -24.05 4.68
N SER A 23 36.45 -23.16 4.35
CA SER A 23 37.68 -22.97 5.13
C SER A 23 37.36 -22.59 6.58
N ASP A 24 38.04 -23.21 7.55
CA ASP A 24 37.83 -22.95 8.98
C ASP A 24 37.96 -21.47 9.36
N ASP A 25 38.95 -20.76 8.79
CA ASP A 25 39.11 -19.30 8.99
C ASP A 25 37.86 -18.52 8.58
N LEU A 26 37.27 -18.86 7.44
CA LEU A 26 36.06 -18.21 6.94
C LEU A 26 34.86 -18.54 7.84
N ALA A 27 34.75 -19.78 8.30
CA ALA A 27 33.70 -20.20 9.23
C ALA A 27 33.77 -19.41 10.55
N VAL A 28 34.97 -19.25 11.13
CA VAL A 28 35.18 -18.46 12.35
C VAL A 28 34.81 -17.00 12.15
N ARG A 29 35.16 -16.41 10.99
CA ARG A 29 34.83 -15.02 10.68
C ARG A 29 33.33 -14.81 10.50
N ILE A 30 32.64 -15.73 9.81
CA ILE A 30 31.18 -15.70 9.67
C ILE A 30 30.49 -15.80 11.04
N LEU A 31 30.93 -16.72 11.89
CA LEU A 31 30.34 -16.88 13.23
C LEU A 31 30.58 -15.66 14.12
N THR A 32 31.77 -15.06 14.04
CA THR A 32 32.12 -13.84 14.77
C THR A 32 31.28 -12.65 14.30
N ASP A 33 31.12 -12.48 12.99
CA ASP A 33 30.29 -11.43 12.40
C ASP A 33 28.82 -11.62 12.79
N ALA A 34 28.31 -12.85 12.68
CA ALA A 34 26.93 -13.18 13.06
C ALA A 34 26.65 -12.86 14.54
N GLU A 35 27.58 -13.19 15.45
CA GLU A 35 27.43 -12.84 16.87
C GLU A 35 27.49 -11.32 17.08
N SER A 36 28.34 -10.60 16.36
CA SER A 36 28.39 -9.14 16.44
C SER A 36 27.06 -8.49 16.02
N VAL A 37 26.43 -9.00 14.96
CA VAL A 37 25.11 -8.54 14.50
C VAL A 37 24.03 -8.92 15.50
N ARG A 38 24.08 -10.14 16.05
CA ARG A 38 23.13 -10.61 17.07
C ARG A 38 23.17 -9.73 18.31
N LEU A 39 24.36 -9.44 18.83
CA LEU A 39 24.56 -8.54 19.96
C LEU A 39 24.14 -7.10 19.63
N GLY A 40 24.42 -6.64 18.41
CA GLY A 40 23.97 -5.33 17.91
C GLY A 40 22.45 -5.18 17.88
N ARG A 41 21.71 -6.23 17.50
CA ARG A 41 20.23 -6.24 17.52
C ARG A 41 19.64 -6.37 18.91
N LEU A 42 20.35 -7.00 19.84
CA LEU A 42 19.93 -7.09 21.25
C LEU A 42 20.14 -5.76 21.98
N LYS A 43 20.98 -4.87 21.45
CA LYS A 43 21.10 -3.52 21.98
C LYS A 43 19.76 -2.81 21.80
N PRO A 44 19.11 -2.36 22.89
CA PRO A 44 17.89 -1.59 22.78
C PRO A 44 18.17 -0.37 21.91
N ASP A 45 17.35 -0.15 20.89
CA ASP A 45 17.36 1.13 20.18
C ASP A 45 17.11 2.22 21.21
N GLU A 46 18.11 3.09 21.39
CA GLU A 46 17.97 4.30 22.18
C GLU A 46 16.73 5.03 21.65
N PRO A 47 15.79 5.45 22.51
CA PRO A 47 14.55 6.04 22.05
C PRO A 47 14.85 7.36 21.34
N LYS A 48 15.12 7.30 20.04
CA LYS A 48 15.04 8.45 19.14
C LYS A 48 13.62 8.94 19.27
N THR A 49 13.46 10.18 19.71
CA THR A 49 12.19 10.86 19.95
C THR A 49 11.19 10.48 18.86
N ASN A 50 10.35 9.49 19.16
CA ASN A 50 9.60 8.79 18.14
C ASN A 50 8.41 9.65 17.76
N SER A 51 8.52 10.33 16.61
CA SER A 51 7.38 10.98 15.97
C SER A 51 6.25 9.96 15.85
N LEU A 52 5.01 10.36 16.20
CA LEU A 52 3.83 9.49 16.12
C LEU A 52 3.71 8.83 14.72
N TRP A 53 4.15 9.54 13.69
CA TRP A 53 4.26 9.03 12.31
C TRP A 53 5.24 7.87 12.16
N ALA A 54 6.40 7.91 12.79
CA ALA A 54 7.38 6.82 12.76
C ALA A 54 6.83 5.56 13.43
N ARG A 55 6.02 5.71 14.48
CA ARG A 55 5.36 4.60 15.17
C ARG A 55 4.25 3.96 14.34
N LEU A 56 3.50 4.76 13.57
CA LEU A 56 2.53 4.24 12.61
C LEU A 56 3.25 3.47 11.47
N LEU A 57 4.30 4.06 10.88
CA LEU A 57 5.08 3.43 9.82
C LEU A 57 5.78 2.13 10.27
N ALA A 58 6.26 2.08 11.52
CA ALA A 58 6.83 0.86 12.11
C ALA A 58 5.76 -0.25 12.27
N GLY A 59 4.52 0.12 12.60
CA GLY A 59 3.40 -0.82 12.70
C GLY A 59 2.96 -1.44 11.37
N PHE A 60 3.18 -0.73 10.25
CA PHE A 60 2.87 -1.21 8.90
C PHE A 60 4.03 -1.96 8.22
N GLY A 61 5.14 -2.24 8.92
CA GLY A 61 6.28 -2.99 8.36
C GLY A 61 7.28 -2.13 7.58
N GLY A 62 7.30 -0.82 7.80
CA GLY A 62 8.25 0.10 7.17
C GLY A 62 7.96 0.34 5.68
N TRP A 63 9.01 0.44 4.85
CA TRP A 63 8.90 0.76 3.41
C TRP A 63 8.05 -0.26 2.61
N GLN A 64 8.01 -1.52 3.04
CA GLN A 64 7.17 -2.55 2.41
C GLN A 64 5.67 -2.25 2.56
N GLY A 65 5.25 -1.71 3.72
CA GLY A 65 3.87 -1.25 3.91
C GLY A 65 3.52 -0.04 3.05
N MET A 66 4.49 0.86 2.83
CA MET A 66 4.31 2.02 1.94
C MET A 66 4.09 1.61 0.48
N GLY A 67 4.78 0.57 0.01
CA GLY A 67 4.59 0.03 -1.34
C GLY A 67 3.14 -0.40 -1.61
N GLY A 68 2.52 -1.10 -0.65
CA GLY A 68 1.11 -1.48 -0.74
C GLY A 68 0.15 -0.29 -0.73
N LEU A 69 0.42 0.74 0.08
CA LEU A 69 -0.41 1.94 0.16
C LEU A 69 -0.32 2.80 -1.11
N VAL A 70 0.87 2.90 -1.72
CA VAL A 70 1.06 3.54 -3.02
C VAL A 70 0.34 2.75 -4.13
N ALA A 71 0.48 1.43 -4.15
CA ALA A 71 -0.20 0.58 -5.12
C ALA A 71 -1.73 0.66 -5.00
N ALA A 72 -2.27 0.66 -3.77
CA ALA A 72 -3.70 0.82 -3.51
C ALA A 72 -4.22 2.20 -3.95
N SER A 73 -3.45 3.26 -3.72
CA SER A 73 -3.75 4.61 -4.19
C SER A 73 -3.77 4.68 -5.72
N MET A 74 -2.77 4.10 -6.37
CA MET A 74 -2.67 4.06 -7.83
C MET A 74 -3.78 3.23 -8.47
N ALA A 75 -4.16 2.12 -7.84
CA ALA A 75 -5.32 1.31 -8.25
C ALA A 75 -6.64 2.10 -8.09
N GLY A 76 -6.82 2.83 -7.00
CA GLY A 76 -7.98 3.70 -6.80
C GLY A 76 -8.09 4.81 -7.85
N VAL A 77 -6.96 5.46 -8.18
CA VAL A 77 -6.90 6.47 -9.26
C VAL A 77 -7.22 5.85 -10.62
N TRP A 78 -6.67 4.67 -10.91
CA TRP A 78 -6.94 3.95 -12.15
C TRP A 78 -8.43 3.60 -12.30
N ILE A 79 -9.04 3.06 -11.24
CA ILE A 79 -10.47 2.71 -11.21
C ILE A 79 -11.34 3.96 -11.36
N GLY A 80 -10.97 5.07 -10.72
CA GLY A 80 -11.70 6.34 -10.83
C GLY A 80 -11.59 7.00 -12.20
N PHE A 81 -10.46 6.80 -12.90
CA PHE A 81 -10.24 7.36 -14.24
C PHE A 81 -11.04 6.61 -15.32
N SER A 82 -11.24 5.30 -15.18
CA SER A 82 -12.08 4.52 -16.10
C SER A 82 -13.56 4.64 -15.74
N ALA A 83 -14.11 5.86 -15.73
CA ALA A 83 -15.57 6.02 -15.70
C ALA A 83 -16.14 5.27 -16.92
N PRO A 84 -16.94 4.19 -16.72
CA PRO A 84 -17.54 3.48 -17.85
C PRO A 84 -18.39 4.48 -18.63
N ALA A 85 -18.32 4.42 -19.97
CA ALA A 85 -19.03 5.31 -20.90
C ALA A 85 -20.58 5.25 -20.82
N PHE A 86 -21.12 4.61 -19.77
CA PHE A 86 -22.53 4.47 -19.45
C PHE A 86 -23.03 5.44 -18.35
N LEU A 87 -22.15 6.26 -17.76
CA LEU A 87 -22.57 7.27 -16.77
C LEU A 87 -22.82 8.62 -17.47
N PRO A 88 -24.04 9.20 -17.37
CA PRO A 88 -24.29 10.59 -17.75
C PRO A 88 -23.30 11.50 -17.01
N ASP A 89 -22.83 12.53 -17.71
CA ASP A 89 -21.85 13.49 -17.21
C ASP A 89 -22.19 13.96 -15.79
N PRO A 90 -21.30 13.78 -14.79
CA PRO A 90 -21.52 14.26 -13.42
C PRO A 90 -21.73 15.77 -13.37
N ALA A 91 -21.26 16.54 -14.37
CA ALA A 91 -21.57 17.96 -14.49
C ALA A 91 -23.08 18.22 -14.61
N ASN A 92 -23.84 17.33 -15.27
CA ASN A 92 -25.28 17.47 -15.42
C ASN A 92 -26.03 17.29 -14.08
N TYR A 93 -25.46 16.54 -13.13
CA TYR A 93 -26.01 16.38 -11.79
C TYR A 93 -25.74 17.59 -10.89
N ILE A 94 -24.60 18.26 -11.09
CA ILE A 94 -24.29 19.50 -10.36
C ILE A 94 -25.16 20.65 -10.87
N TYR A 95 -25.40 20.74 -12.18
CA TYR A 95 -26.29 21.77 -12.76
C TYR A 95 -27.78 21.54 -12.49
N ALA A 96 -28.24 20.29 -12.32
CA ALA A 96 -29.66 19.99 -12.09
C ALA A 96 -30.16 20.28 -10.65
N GLN A 97 -29.27 20.62 -9.71
CA GLN A 97 -29.63 20.80 -8.29
C GLN A 97 -30.16 22.21 -7.96
N ASP A 98 -30.01 23.20 -8.84
CA ASP A 98 -30.34 24.59 -8.50
C ASP A 98 -31.82 24.98 -8.70
N VAL A 99 -32.64 24.15 -9.36
CA VAL A 99 -34.03 24.53 -9.71
C VAL A 99 -35.13 23.81 -8.92
N SER A 100 -34.80 22.77 -8.15
CA SER A 100 -35.80 21.97 -7.41
C SER A 100 -35.91 22.33 -5.92
N PHE A 101 -34.86 22.90 -5.31
CA PHE A 101 -34.90 23.37 -3.93
C PHE A 101 -35.69 24.68 -3.77
N VAL A 102 -35.56 25.62 -4.71
CA VAL A 102 -36.21 26.94 -4.62
C VAL A 102 -37.74 26.86 -4.77
N VAL A 103 -38.26 25.91 -5.56
CA VAL A 103 -39.70 25.72 -5.76
C VAL A 103 -40.38 25.11 -4.52
N ALA A 104 -39.67 24.25 -3.79
CA ALA A 104 -40.20 23.63 -2.56
C ALA A 104 -40.32 24.64 -1.41
N ASP A 105 -39.38 25.59 -1.31
CA ASP A 105 -39.38 26.62 -0.27
C ASP A 105 -40.48 27.67 -0.51
N LEU A 106 -40.65 28.15 -1.75
CA LEU A 106 -41.72 29.11 -2.09
C LEU A 106 -43.14 28.55 -1.95
N SER A 107 -43.32 27.24 -2.19
CA SER A 107 -44.65 26.60 -2.09
C SER A 107 -45.11 26.41 -0.65
N LEU A 108 -44.18 26.33 0.30
CA LEU A 108 -44.50 26.22 1.73
C LEU A 108 -45.08 27.54 2.23
N ASP A 109 -44.45 28.68 1.91
CA ASP A 109 -44.90 30.00 2.37
C ASP A 109 -46.28 30.40 1.82
N THR A 110 -46.63 30.01 0.59
CA THR A 110 -47.95 30.31 0.02
C THR A 110 -49.07 29.49 0.67
N SER A 111 -48.78 28.24 1.07
CA SER A 111 -49.79 27.36 1.68
C SER A 111 -50.17 27.78 3.10
N PHE A 112 -49.25 28.38 3.86
CA PHE A 112 -49.54 28.90 5.19
C PHE A 112 -50.32 30.23 5.18
N LEU A 113 -50.35 30.93 4.04
CA LEU A 113 -51.06 32.20 3.90
C LEU A 113 -52.52 32.01 3.43
N GLU A 114 -52.84 30.85 2.84
CA GLU A 114 -54.19 30.53 2.33
C GLU A 114 -55.13 29.95 3.40
N ASP A 115 -54.59 29.44 4.52
CA ASP A 115 -55.37 28.89 5.65
C ASP A 115 -55.75 29.96 6.70
N ALA A 116 -55.46 31.24 6.41
CA ALA A 116 -55.65 32.37 7.33
C ALA A 116 -56.78 33.35 6.92
N GLU A 117 -57.61 33.03 5.93
CA GLU A 117 -58.81 33.81 5.56
C GLU A 117 -60.14 33.10 5.88
#